data_AF-A0A1N7NS78-F1
#
_entry.id   AF-A0A1N7NS78-F1
#
_cell.length_a   1.000
_cell.length_b   1.000
_cell.length_c   1.000
_cell.angle_alpha   90.00
_cell.angle_beta   90.00
_cell.angle_gamma   90.00
#
_symmetry.space_group_name_H-M   'P 1'
#
loop_
_entity.id
_entity.type
_entity.pdbx_description
1 polymer ?
#
loop_
_entity_poly.entity_id
_entity_poly.type
_entity_poly.pdbx_seq_one_letter_code
_entity_poly.pdbx_strand_id
1 'polypeptide(L)'
;MDHNALYGLQHAELGIIVLDSHRRVLTVSPVAAQMVGLQADGMTGQTLEQIHPHGSTARIHALLDAASQGHNDSRTSFLLPVPGRLLVLKAVFLVSLPGLTGGCYLLSLLDTRHALTPDTAPPPAPTVALLKIPVETPQGALLIDPAEVLFLKASGRYAEVKTLTGRPRLCNLSLKELEERLDPQRFLRVHRAYLVNVTFAAGFRRRGDSCELDMADQPASVIPIGRSRVQLVRDRLGL
;
A
#
# COMPACT_ATOMS: atom_id res chain seq x y z
N MET A 1 24.06 -6.38 -30.51
CA MET A 1 22.83 -6.59 -29.72
C MET A 1 23.21 -6.38 -28.26
N ASP A 2 22.97 -5.17 -27.78
CA ASP A 2 23.52 -4.64 -26.53
C ASP A 2 22.81 -5.21 -25.29
N HIS A 3 23.58 -5.84 -24.41
CA HIS A 3 23.13 -6.47 -23.16
C HIS A 3 22.90 -5.48 -21.99
N ASN A 4 22.78 -4.18 -22.25
CA ASN A 4 22.89 -3.15 -21.20
C ASN A 4 21.55 -2.55 -20.70
N ALA A 5 20.40 -3.15 -21.05
CA ALA A 5 19.07 -2.58 -20.74
C ALA A 5 18.39 -3.15 -19.47
N LEU A 6 19.02 -4.09 -18.76
CA LEU A 6 18.38 -4.81 -17.63
C LEU A 6 18.66 -4.22 -16.24
N TYR A 7 19.50 -3.18 -16.13
CA TYR A 7 19.83 -2.53 -14.85
C TYR A 7 19.49 -1.04 -14.91
N GLY A 8 18.20 -0.71 -14.84
CA GLY A 8 17.77 0.66 -14.57
C GLY A 8 18.18 1.04 -13.15
N LEU A 9 19.17 1.92 -13.00
CA LEU A 9 19.57 2.48 -11.70
C LEU A 9 18.38 3.26 -11.12
N GLN A 10 17.78 2.73 -10.06
CA GLN A 10 16.70 3.39 -9.35
C GLN A 10 17.27 4.47 -8.43
N HIS A 11 16.78 5.70 -8.59
CA HIS A 11 17.17 6.84 -7.76
C HIS A 11 16.17 6.99 -6.61
N ALA A 12 16.37 6.25 -5.52
CA ALA A 12 15.65 6.49 -4.28
C ALA A 12 16.41 7.56 -3.47
N GLU A 13 15.74 8.67 -3.16
CA GLU A 13 16.28 9.65 -2.22
C GLU A 13 16.31 9.00 -0.83
N LEU A 14 17.46 8.47 -0.44
CA LEU A 14 17.69 7.81 0.85
C LEU A 14 18.60 8.70 1.70
N GLY A 15 18.06 9.20 2.81
CA GLY A 15 18.83 9.89 3.82
C GLY A 15 19.40 8.90 4.84
N ILE A 16 20.70 8.97 5.10
CA ILE A 16 21.37 8.21 6.16
C ILE A 16 21.85 9.17 7.26
N ILE A 17 21.60 8.81 8.52
CA ILE A 17 22.21 9.42 9.71
C ILE A 17 22.81 8.29 10.55
N VAL A 18 24.07 8.42 10.97
CA VAL A 18 24.70 7.46 11.88
C VAL A 18 24.83 8.11 13.25
N LEU A 19 24.44 7.37 14.28
CA LEU A 19 24.53 7.80 15.68
C LEU A 19 25.47 6.90 16.47
N ASP A 20 26.10 7.44 17.50
CA ASP A 20 26.83 6.65 18.50
C ASP A 20 25.90 6.01 19.55
N SER A 21 26.50 5.30 20.51
CA SER A 21 25.80 4.67 21.64
C SER A 21 25.10 5.69 22.56
N HIS A 22 25.56 6.94 22.55
CA HIS A 22 24.98 8.08 23.27
C HIS A 22 23.98 8.86 22.43
N ARG A 23 23.57 8.35 21.25
CA ARG A 23 22.60 8.95 20.34
C ARG A 23 23.04 10.32 19.80
N ARG A 24 24.35 10.57 19.73
CA ARG A 24 24.96 11.73 19.06
C ARG A 24 25.18 11.41 17.59
N VAL A 25 24.96 12.41 16.73
CA VAL A 25 25.18 12.26 15.29
C VAL A 25 26.69 12.15 15.00
N LEU A 26 27.12 10.98 14.54
CA LEU A 26 28.48 10.74 14.05
C LEU A 26 28.65 11.27 12.63
N THR A 27 27.66 11.03 11.77
CA THR A 27 27.67 11.53 10.40
C THR A 27 26.25 11.59 9.83
N VAL A 28 26.06 12.44 8.82
CA VAL A 28 24.80 12.64 8.12
C VAL A 28 25.05 12.78 6.61
N SER A 29 24.26 12.07 5.82
CA SER A 29 24.27 12.26 4.37
C SER A 29 23.67 13.62 3.99
N PRO A 30 24.13 14.29 2.91
CA PRO A 30 23.55 15.54 2.45
C PRO A 30 22.04 15.45 2.17
N VAL A 31 21.59 14.29 1.66
CA VAL A 31 20.18 14.00 1.39
C VAL A 31 19.36 13.97 2.68
N ALA A 32 19.86 13.34 3.74
CA ALA A 32 19.20 13.34 5.05
C ALA A 32 19.05 14.75 5.62
N ALA A 33 20.10 15.57 5.54
CA ALA A 33 20.07 16.95 6.03
C ALA A 33 18.99 17.78 5.29
N GLN A 34 18.93 17.66 3.95
CA GLN A 34 17.90 18.30 3.12
C GLN A 34 16.48 17.81 3.45
N MET A 35 16.31 16.53 3.77
CA MET A 35 15.00 15.95 4.12
C MET A 35 14.43 16.50 5.43
N VAL A 36 15.29 16.68 6.43
CA VAL A 36 14.89 17.24 7.73
C VAL A 36 14.90 18.78 7.75
N GLY A 37 15.32 19.42 6.65
CA GLY A 37 15.33 20.88 6.51
C GLY A 37 16.46 21.56 7.28
N LEU A 38 17.57 20.87 7.53
CA LEU A 38 18.73 21.35 8.28
C LEU A 38 19.99 21.33 7.41
N GLN A 39 21.03 22.06 7.83
CA GLN A 39 22.35 22.00 7.19
C GLN A 39 23.21 20.89 7.79
N ALA A 40 23.84 20.08 6.95
CA ALA A 40 24.63 18.91 7.37
C ALA A 40 25.76 19.27 8.34
N ASP A 41 26.43 20.39 8.10
CA ASP A 41 27.58 20.85 8.90
C ASP A 41 27.22 21.22 10.35
N GLY A 42 25.95 21.52 10.62
CA GLY A 42 25.46 21.85 11.95
C GLY A 42 24.99 20.66 12.79
N MET A 43 24.86 19.46 12.20
CA MET A 43 24.25 18.31 12.88
C MET A 43 25.26 17.38 13.55
N THR A 44 26.47 17.28 12.99
CA THR A 44 27.51 16.38 13.50
C THR A 44 27.93 16.77 14.93
N GLY A 45 27.99 15.78 15.83
CA GLY A 45 28.34 15.96 17.24
C GLY A 45 27.17 16.41 18.14
N GLN A 46 26.06 16.85 17.57
CA GLN A 46 24.85 17.20 18.32
C GLN A 46 24.05 15.96 18.73
N THR A 47 23.33 16.06 19.85
CA THR A 47 22.36 15.04 20.25
C THR A 47 21.05 15.20 19.49
N LEU A 48 20.31 14.12 19.33
CA LEU A 48 19.02 14.12 18.62
C LEU A 48 18.00 15.12 19.19
N GLU A 49 18.11 15.44 20.49
CA GLU A 49 17.30 16.43 21.21
C GLU A 49 17.58 17.88 20.78
N GLN A 50 18.81 18.17 20.34
CA GLN A 50 19.23 19.51 19.89
C GLN A 50 18.80 19.80 18.45
N ILE A 51 18.51 18.73 17.69
CA ILE A 51 18.22 18.77 16.26
C ILE A 51 16.71 18.75 15.98
N HIS A 52 15.89 18.14 16.85
CA HIS A 52 14.46 17.95 16.63
C HIS A 52 13.54 18.67 17.65
N PRO A 53 12.40 19.24 17.21
CA PRO A 53 11.39 19.81 18.11
C PRO A 53 10.85 18.78 19.11
N HIS A 54 10.58 19.24 20.35
CA HIS A 54 10.32 18.45 21.56
C HIS A 54 9.24 17.35 21.47
N GLY A 55 8.36 17.34 20.47
CA GLY A 55 7.27 16.36 20.34
C GLY A 55 7.66 14.99 19.76
N SER A 56 8.71 14.90 18.95
CA SER A 56 9.06 13.66 18.21
C SER A 56 10.21 12.88 18.84
N THR A 57 10.97 13.50 19.73
CA THR A 57 12.22 12.96 20.29
C THR A 57 12.00 11.69 21.11
N ALA A 58 10.95 11.64 21.93
CA ALA A 58 10.59 10.45 22.72
C ALA A 58 10.32 9.22 21.84
N ARG A 59 9.74 9.42 20.66
CA ARG A 59 9.43 8.32 19.72
C ARG A 59 10.68 7.81 19.01
N ILE A 60 11.60 8.70 18.67
CA ILE A 60 12.89 8.30 18.07
C ILE A 60 13.73 7.54 19.09
N HIS A 61 13.72 7.94 20.36
CA HIS A 61 14.36 7.17 21.43
C HIS A 61 13.75 5.78 21.59
N ALA A 62 12.43 5.66 21.62
CA ALA A 62 11.76 4.36 21.66
C ALA A 62 12.13 3.46 20.45
N LEU A 63 12.28 4.05 19.25
CA LEU A 63 12.72 3.34 18.05
C LEU A 63 14.17 2.84 18.18
N LEU A 64 15.09 3.66 18.68
CA LEU A 64 16.48 3.29 18.91
C LEU A 64 16.61 2.22 20.01
N ASP A 65 15.84 2.33 21.08
CA ASP A 65 15.79 1.33 22.15
C ASP A 65 15.25 -0.01 21.66
N ALA A 66 14.21 0.00 20.83
CA ALA A 66 13.70 -1.21 20.20
C ALA A 66 14.73 -1.86 19.27
N ALA A 67 15.52 -1.05 18.54
CA ALA A 67 16.56 -1.54 17.64
C ALA A 67 17.75 -2.20 18.37
N SER A 68 18.11 -1.73 19.57
CA SER A 68 19.25 -2.29 20.34
C SER A 68 18.92 -3.55 21.14
N GLN A 69 17.66 -3.76 21.52
CA GLN A 69 17.21 -4.91 22.32
C GLN A 69 17.11 -6.24 21.52
N GLY A 70 17.78 -6.34 20.37
CA GLY A 70 17.96 -7.62 19.65
C GLY A 70 16.74 -8.12 18.88
N HIS A 71 15.66 -7.34 18.81
CA HIS A 71 14.60 -7.60 17.83
C HIS A 71 15.03 -6.96 16.51
N ASN A 72 15.86 -7.65 15.74
CA ASN A 72 16.10 -7.38 14.32
C ASN A 72 14.82 -7.63 13.48
N ASP A 73 13.64 -7.47 14.08
CA ASP A 73 12.37 -7.43 13.38
C ASP A 73 12.30 -6.06 12.73
N SER A 74 12.85 -6.03 11.52
CA SER A 74 12.96 -4.94 10.56
C SER A 74 11.62 -4.29 10.14
N ARG A 75 10.57 -4.49 10.95
CA ARG A 75 9.19 -4.04 10.81
C ARG A 75 8.87 -2.75 11.56
N THR A 76 9.63 -2.40 12.59
CA THR A 76 9.36 -1.17 13.34
C THR A 76 9.84 0.03 12.54
N SER A 77 8.89 0.76 11.96
CA SER A 77 9.11 2.00 11.22
C SER A 77 8.28 3.11 11.83
N PHE A 78 8.82 4.32 11.81
CA PHE A 78 8.17 5.49 12.37
C PHE A 78 7.90 6.52 11.27
N LEU A 79 6.68 7.05 11.23
CA LEU A 79 6.35 8.15 10.34
C LEU A 79 6.72 9.48 11.02
N LEU A 80 7.71 10.16 10.47
CA LEU A 80 8.21 11.44 10.94
C LEU A 80 7.63 12.57 10.07
N PRO A 81 6.63 13.32 10.57
CA PRO A 81 6.14 14.51 9.88
C PRO A 81 7.18 15.63 10.00
N VAL A 82 7.54 16.23 8.88
CA VAL A 82 8.37 17.44 8.79
C VAL A 82 7.65 18.46 7.88
N PRO A 83 7.98 19.76 7.92
CA PRO A 83 7.28 20.76 7.11
C PRO A 83 7.25 20.39 5.62
N GLY A 84 6.04 20.14 5.11
CA GLY A 84 5.78 19.84 3.70
C GLY A 84 6.09 18.41 3.22
N ARG A 85 6.49 17.47 4.10
CA ARG A 85 6.73 16.06 3.71
C ARG A 85 6.58 15.08 4.88
N LEU A 86 6.36 13.81 4.56
CA LEU A 86 6.29 12.73 5.54
C LEU A 86 7.42 11.74 5.27
N LEU A 87 8.26 11.50 6.26
CA LEU A 87 9.41 10.61 6.13
C LEU A 87 9.13 9.28 6.84
N VAL A 88 9.53 8.17 6.25
CA VAL A 88 9.64 6.88 6.95
C VAL A 88 11.02 6.82 7.57
N LEU A 89 11.06 6.71 8.90
CA LEU A 89 12.28 6.58 9.69
C LEU A 89 12.43 5.12 10.15
N LYS A 90 13.60 4.54 9.89
CA LYS A 90 13.96 3.19 10.34
C LYS A 90 15.31 3.24 11.03
N ALA A 91 15.41 2.59 12.18
CA ALA A 91 16.66 2.46 12.92
C ALA A 91 17.18 1.03 12.83
N VAL A 92 18.49 0.89 12.67
CA VAL A 92 19.20 -0.38 12.73
C VAL A 92 20.34 -0.23 13.74
N PHE A 93 20.45 -1.18 14.66
CA PHE A 93 21.58 -1.24 15.58
C PHE A 93 22.78 -1.89 14.87
N LEU A 94 23.93 -1.23 14.93
CA LEU A 94 25.19 -1.68 14.37
C LEU A 94 26.10 -2.15 15.50
N VAL A 95 26.49 -3.42 15.44
CA VAL A 95 27.47 -3.99 16.37
C VAL A 95 28.84 -3.39 16.06
N SER A 96 29.48 -2.85 17.10
CA SER A 96 30.73 -2.11 16.98
C SER A 96 31.94 -3.01 16.67
N LEU A 97 32.90 -2.48 15.91
CA LEU A 97 34.24 -3.07 15.70
C LEU A 97 35.17 -2.72 16.88
N PRO A 98 36.30 -3.43 17.07
CA PRO A 98 37.26 -3.13 18.12
C PRO A 98 37.79 -1.69 18.01
N GLY A 99 37.59 -0.87 19.04
CA GLY A 99 38.05 0.53 19.11
C GLY A 99 36.95 1.59 19.29
N LEU A 100 35.68 1.22 19.13
CA LEU A 100 34.52 2.08 19.39
C LEU A 100 33.76 1.54 20.62
N THR A 101 33.69 2.35 21.68
CA THR A 101 32.97 2.01 22.93
C THR A 101 31.46 2.06 22.71
N GLY A 102 30.85 0.89 22.55
CA GLY A 102 29.40 0.73 22.41
C GLY A 102 28.94 0.64 20.95
N GLY A 103 27.73 0.10 20.73
CA GLY A 103 27.13 -0.02 19.39
C GLY A 103 26.66 1.33 18.83
N CYS A 104 26.56 1.39 17.51
CA CYS A 104 26.08 2.58 16.79
C CYS A 104 24.68 2.33 16.23
N TYR A 105 24.02 3.38 15.75
CA TYR A 105 22.72 3.27 15.09
C TYR A 105 22.80 3.84 13.68
N LEU A 106 22.17 3.17 12.72
CA LEU A 106 21.91 3.71 11.40
C LEU A 106 20.44 4.07 11.30
N LEU A 107 20.16 5.36 11.09
CA LEU A 107 18.84 5.87 10.78
C LEU A 107 18.72 6.07 9.27
N SER A 108 17.73 5.42 8.67
CA SER A 108 17.34 5.63 7.28
C SER A 108 16.09 6.48 7.23
N LEU A 109 16.17 7.58 6.49
CA LEU A 109 15.07 8.48 6.14
C LEU A 109 14.69 8.25 4.70
N LEU A 110 13.41 8.02 4.46
CA LEU A 110 12.88 7.79 3.13
C LEU A 110 11.65 8.68 2.93
N ASP A 111 11.68 9.55 1.90
CA ASP A 111 10.56 10.46 1.62
C ASP A 111 9.40 9.68 1.00
N THR A 112 8.23 9.67 1.66
CA THR A 112 7.04 8.94 1.19
C THR A 112 6.58 9.30 -0.23
N ARG A 113 6.97 10.47 -0.75
CA ARG A 113 6.70 10.87 -2.14
C ARG A 113 7.46 10.02 -3.17
N HIS A 114 8.64 9.52 -2.79
CA HIS A 114 9.49 8.64 -3.62
C HIS A 114 9.58 7.21 -3.06
N ALA A 115 9.24 7.00 -1.77
CA ALA A 115 9.23 5.70 -1.09
C ALA A 115 8.08 4.79 -1.54
N LEU A 116 7.00 5.39 -2.03
CA LEU A 116 5.74 4.72 -2.34
C LEU A 116 5.33 4.91 -3.80
N THR A 117 6.30 5.05 -4.71
CA THR A 117 6.11 4.49 -6.04
C THR A 117 6.37 2.99 -5.90
N PRO A 118 5.35 2.11 -5.99
CA PRO A 118 5.60 0.70 -6.21
C PRO A 118 6.13 0.54 -7.64
N ASP A 119 7.43 0.80 -7.83
CA ASP A 119 8.13 0.58 -9.09
C ASP A 119 9.50 0.04 -8.72
N THR A 120 9.58 -1.13 -8.08
CA THR A 120 9.45 -2.40 -8.77
C THR A 120 8.31 -3.22 -8.18
N ALA A 121 7.09 -3.06 -8.72
CA ALA A 121 6.36 -4.29 -9.03
C ALA A 121 7.32 -5.10 -9.93
N PRO A 122 7.57 -6.41 -9.68
CA PRO A 122 8.18 -7.24 -10.71
C PRO A 122 7.46 -6.93 -12.03
N PRO A 123 8.16 -6.83 -13.19
CA PRO A 123 7.52 -6.55 -14.48
C PRO A 123 6.25 -7.36 -14.53
N PRO A 124 5.05 -6.75 -14.72
CA PRO A 124 3.78 -7.28 -14.25
C PRO A 124 3.80 -8.77 -14.49
N ALA A 125 4.04 -9.54 -13.40
CA ALA A 125 4.09 -10.99 -13.51
C ALA A 125 2.78 -11.32 -14.20
N PRO A 126 2.80 -11.96 -15.38
CA PRO A 126 1.66 -11.98 -16.31
C PRO A 126 0.42 -12.17 -15.48
N THR A 127 -0.43 -11.12 -15.37
CA THR A 127 -1.43 -11.02 -14.31
C THR A 127 -2.21 -12.31 -14.29
N VAL A 128 -1.85 -13.21 -13.37
CA VAL A 128 -2.31 -14.59 -13.50
C VAL A 128 -3.79 -14.53 -13.22
N ALA A 129 -4.56 -14.80 -14.27
CA ALA A 129 -6.00 -14.76 -14.23
C ALA A 129 -6.47 -15.63 -13.06
N LEU A 130 -7.32 -15.07 -12.22
CA LEU A 130 -7.88 -15.79 -11.10
C LEU A 130 -8.89 -16.81 -11.63
N LEU A 131 -8.52 -18.09 -11.55
CA LEU A 131 -9.45 -19.19 -11.80
C LEU A 131 -10.50 -19.30 -10.67
N LYS A 132 -10.13 -18.92 -9.44
CA LYS A 132 -11.00 -18.92 -8.25
C LYS A 132 -10.74 -17.68 -7.39
N ILE A 133 -11.78 -17.20 -6.71
CA ILE A 133 -11.69 -16.07 -5.77
C ILE A 133 -11.54 -16.61 -4.34
N PRO A 134 -10.42 -16.36 -3.65
CA PRO A 134 -10.24 -16.78 -2.27
C PRO A 134 -11.02 -15.88 -1.32
N VAL A 135 -11.83 -16.48 -0.45
CA VAL A 135 -12.57 -15.76 0.60
C VAL A 135 -12.25 -16.34 1.98
N GLU A 136 -12.26 -15.47 3.00
CA GLU A 136 -12.01 -15.83 4.38
C GLU A 136 -13.20 -16.61 4.98
N THR A 137 -12.87 -17.66 5.72
CA THR A 137 -13.81 -18.41 6.56
C THR A 137 -13.14 -18.75 7.90
N PRO A 138 -13.90 -19.07 8.95
CA PRO A 138 -13.34 -19.50 10.23
C PRO A 138 -12.43 -20.74 10.15
N GLN A 139 -12.55 -21.53 9.08
CA GLN A 139 -11.82 -22.79 8.86
C GLN A 139 -10.66 -22.63 7.88
N GLY A 140 -10.41 -21.42 7.36
CA GLY A 140 -9.38 -21.13 6.35
C GLY A 140 -9.93 -20.43 5.11
N ALA A 141 -9.25 -20.59 3.97
CA ALA A 141 -9.66 -19.99 2.70
C ALA A 141 -10.64 -20.90 1.93
N LEU A 142 -11.79 -20.36 1.54
CA LEU A 142 -12.72 -20.99 0.59
C LEU A 142 -12.48 -20.42 -0.81
N LEU A 143 -12.48 -21.27 -1.82
CA LEU A 143 -12.29 -20.88 -3.22
C LEU A 143 -13.64 -20.82 -3.94
N ILE A 144 -14.07 -19.62 -4.34
CA ILE A 144 -15.33 -19.40 -5.07
C ILE A 144 -15.06 -19.38 -6.58
N ASP A 145 -15.94 -20.01 -7.36
CA ASP A 145 -15.92 -19.86 -8.81
C ASP A 145 -16.37 -18.44 -9.22
N PRO A 146 -15.59 -17.69 -10.03
CA PRO A 146 -16.04 -16.39 -10.54
C PRO A 146 -17.40 -16.45 -11.25
N ALA A 147 -17.77 -17.58 -11.85
CA ALA A 147 -19.08 -17.77 -12.47
C ALA A 147 -20.25 -17.75 -11.48
N GLU A 148 -20.02 -17.99 -10.18
CA GLU A 148 -21.06 -17.94 -9.13
C GLU A 148 -21.19 -16.55 -8.48
N VAL A 149 -20.29 -15.62 -8.83
CA VAL A 149 -20.20 -14.30 -8.24
C VAL A 149 -21.12 -13.34 -8.99
N LEU A 150 -22.02 -12.68 -8.25
CA LEU A 150 -22.90 -11.62 -8.74
C LEU A 150 -22.14 -10.30 -8.86
N PHE A 151 -21.54 -9.89 -7.76
CA PHE A 151 -20.76 -8.66 -7.68
C PHE A 151 -19.80 -8.72 -6.49
N LEU A 152 -18.82 -7.82 -6.54
CA LEU A 152 -17.88 -7.56 -5.48
C LEU A 152 -18.04 -6.11 -5.01
N LYS A 153 -18.09 -5.91 -3.70
CA LYS A 153 -18.28 -4.60 -3.07
C LYS A 153 -17.04 -4.22 -2.26
N ALA A 154 -16.66 -2.95 -2.28
CA ALA A 154 -15.50 -2.48 -1.53
C ALA A 154 -15.80 -2.47 -0.02
N SER A 155 -14.88 -3.02 0.78
CA SER A 155 -14.92 -3.01 2.24
C SER A 155 -13.55 -2.59 2.77
N GLY A 156 -13.26 -1.28 2.74
CA GLY A 156 -11.92 -0.75 3.05
C GLY A 156 -10.87 -1.21 2.04
N ARG A 157 -9.84 -1.92 2.51
CA ARG A 157 -8.81 -2.57 1.67
C ARG A 157 -9.22 -3.94 1.12
N TYR A 158 -10.38 -4.43 1.53
CA TYR A 158 -10.92 -5.75 1.20
C TYR A 158 -12.07 -5.64 0.20
N ALA A 159 -12.49 -6.79 -0.32
CA ALA A 159 -13.71 -6.90 -1.11
C ALA A 159 -14.69 -7.89 -0.47
N GLU A 160 -15.97 -7.52 -0.41
CA GLU A 160 -17.06 -8.44 -0.10
C GLU A 160 -17.53 -9.10 -1.39
N VAL A 161 -17.44 -10.43 -1.46
CA VAL A 161 -17.91 -11.25 -2.57
C VAL A 161 -19.35 -11.66 -2.30
N LYS A 162 -20.25 -11.31 -3.23
CA LYS A 162 -21.65 -11.72 -3.20
C LYS A 162 -21.90 -12.80 -4.25
N THR A 163 -22.45 -13.94 -3.83
CA THR A 163 -22.88 -15.04 -4.71
C THR A 163 -24.41 -15.20 -4.66
N LEU A 164 -24.97 -15.95 -5.61
CA LEU A 164 -26.43 -16.17 -5.76
C LEU A 164 -27.14 -16.68 -4.50
N THR A 165 -26.52 -17.64 -3.80
CA THR A 165 -27.16 -18.36 -2.69
C THR A 165 -26.49 -18.08 -1.34
N GLY A 166 -25.48 -17.22 -1.32
CA GLY A 166 -24.58 -17.05 -0.20
C GLY A 166 -24.76 -15.76 0.60
N ARG A 167 -24.37 -15.84 1.87
CA ARG A 167 -23.99 -14.64 2.64
C ARG A 167 -22.75 -14.00 2.00
N PRO A 168 -22.61 -12.67 2.04
CA PRO A 168 -21.38 -12.01 1.61
C PRO A 168 -20.17 -12.60 2.34
N ARG A 169 -19.07 -12.79 1.62
CA ARG A 169 -17.82 -13.31 2.18
C ARG A 169 -16.68 -12.34 1.91
N LEU A 170 -15.77 -12.19 2.86
CA LEU A 170 -14.66 -11.26 2.74
C LEU A 170 -13.54 -11.88 1.89
N CYS A 171 -12.99 -11.10 0.97
CA CYS A 171 -11.83 -11.43 0.15
C CYS A 171 -10.69 -10.47 0.51
N ASN A 172 -9.48 -11.01 0.66
CA ASN A 172 -8.27 -10.26 0.98
C ASN A 172 -7.71 -9.41 -0.16
N LEU A 173 -8.29 -9.54 -1.35
CA LEU A 173 -7.93 -8.75 -2.51
C LEU A 173 -8.79 -7.49 -2.58
N SER A 174 -8.18 -6.39 -3.00
CA SER A 174 -8.89 -5.16 -3.33
C SER A 174 -9.67 -5.30 -4.64
N LEU A 175 -10.65 -4.44 -4.85
CA LEU A 175 -11.39 -4.42 -6.12
C LEU A 175 -10.51 -4.11 -7.33
N LYS A 176 -9.38 -3.41 -7.15
CA LYS A 176 -8.43 -3.15 -8.22
C LYS A 176 -7.72 -4.44 -8.63
N GLU A 177 -7.21 -5.20 -7.67
CA GLU A 177 -6.56 -6.49 -7.93
C GLU A 177 -7.53 -7.51 -8.54
N LEU A 178 -8.79 -7.49 -8.10
CA LEU A 178 -9.84 -8.34 -8.66
C LEU A 178 -10.21 -7.91 -10.09
N GLU A 179 -10.31 -6.61 -10.37
CA GLU A 179 -10.57 -6.08 -11.72
C GLU A 179 -9.44 -6.43 -12.71
N GLU A 180 -8.19 -6.43 -12.27
CA GLU A 180 -7.02 -6.78 -13.09
C GLU A 180 -6.91 -8.28 -13.36
N ARG A 181 -7.42 -9.14 -12.46
CA ARG A 181 -7.21 -10.59 -12.50
C ARG A 181 -8.44 -11.40 -12.91
N LEU A 182 -9.64 -10.81 -12.89
CA LEU A 182 -10.86 -11.48 -13.32
C LEU A 182 -11.12 -11.22 -14.81
N ASP A 183 -11.88 -12.12 -15.43
CA ASP A 183 -12.22 -12.03 -16.86
C ASP A 183 -12.93 -10.69 -17.17
N PRO A 184 -12.33 -9.79 -17.96
CA PRO A 184 -12.90 -8.47 -18.28
C PRO A 184 -14.11 -8.56 -19.22
N GLN A 185 -14.41 -9.73 -19.79
CA GLN A 185 -15.67 -9.96 -20.52
C GLN A 185 -16.84 -10.16 -19.56
N ARG A 186 -16.59 -10.76 -18.39
CA ARG A 186 -17.60 -11.04 -17.37
C ARG A 186 -17.69 -9.97 -16.31
N PHE A 187 -16.56 -9.44 -15.85
CA PHE A 187 -16.52 -8.49 -14.75
C PHE A 187 -16.34 -7.07 -15.27
N LEU A 188 -17.26 -6.18 -14.88
CA LEU A 188 -17.26 -4.78 -15.24
C LEU A 188 -17.32 -3.91 -14.00
N ARG A 189 -16.36 -3.00 -13.90
CA ARG A 189 -16.31 -2.02 -12.82
C ARG A 189 -17.32 -0.92 -13.11
N VAL A 190 -18.47 -0.94 -12.42
CA VAL A 190 -19.57 0.02 -12.67
C VAL A 190 -19.55 1.22 -11.73
N HIS A 191 -18.90 1.10 -10.57
CA HIS A 191 -18.78 2.17 -9.58
C HIS A 191 -17.48 2.01 -8.79
N ARG A 192 -16.98 3.08 -8.15
CA ARG A 192 -15.72 3.01 -7.35
C ARG A 192 -15.76 1.96 -6.23
N ALA A 193 -16.96 1.60 -5.78
CA ALA A 193 -17.18 0.60 -4.73
C ALA A 193 -17.75 -0.73 -5.24
N TYR A 194 -17.96 -0.90 -6.56
CA TYR A 194 -18.59 -2.11 -7.12
C TYR A 194 -17.90 -2.61 -8.39
N LEU A 195 -17.70 -3.92 -8.46
CA LEU A 195 -17.27 -4.68 -9.63
C LEU A 195 -18.33 -5.76 -9.87
N VAL A 196 -19.01 -5.75 -11.02
CA VAL A 196 -20.20 -6.55 -11.27
C VAL A 196 -19.91 -7.62 -12.30
N ASN A 197 -20.41 -8.83 -12.10
CA ASN A 197 -20.49 -9.83 -13.16
C ASN A 197 -21.71 -9.52 -14.05
N VAL A 198 -21.46 -9.04 -15.26
CA VAL A 198 -22.51 -8.58 -16.19
C VAL A 198 -23.43 -9.70 -16.66
N THR A 199 -23.00 -10.96 -16.53
CA THR A 199 -23.84 -12.14 -16.83
C THR A 199 -25.08 -12.20 -15.94
N PHE A 200 -25.03 -11.58 -14.75
CA PHE A 200 -26.13 -11.53 -13.80
C PHE A 200 -26.83 -10.17 -13.75
N ALA A 201 -26.54 -9.27 -14.70
CA ALA A 201 -27.29 -8.02 -14.83
C ALA A 201 -28.71 -8.34 -15.31
N ALA A 202 -29.70 -8.00 -14.48
CA ALA A 202 -31.11 -8.25 -14.75
C ALA A 202 -31.85 -7.02 -15.30
N GLY A 203 -31.38 -5.82 -14.98
CA GLY A 203 -32.02 -4.58 -15.45
C GLY A 203 -31.15 -3.35 -15.30
N PHE A 204 -31.32 -2.39 -16.19
CA PHE A 204 -30.73 -1.05 -16.07
C PHE A 204 -31.85 -0.06 -15.79
N ARG A 205 -31.72 0.73 -14.71
CA ARG A 205 -32.71 1.73 -14.33
C ARG A 205 -32.09 3.10 -14.19
N ARG A 206 -32.84 4.12 -14.59
CA ARG A 206 -32.49 5.52 -14.35
C ARG A 206 -33.41 6.08 -13.28
N ARG A 207 -32.82 6.67 -12.23
CA ARG A 207 -33.52 7.35 -11.13
C ARG A 207 -33.06 8.80 -11.09
N GLY A 208 -33.78 9.67 -11.81
CA GLY A 208 -33.37 11.06 -12.02
C GLY A 208 -32.01 11.15 -12.71
N ASP A 209 -31.00 11.67 -11.99
CA ASP A 209 -29.63 11.83 -12.47
C ASP A 209 -28.71 10.64 -12.17
N SER A 210 -29.16 9.65 -11.38
CA SER A 210 -28.41 8.42 -11.13
C SER A 210 -28.88 7.28 -12.03
N CYS A 211 -27.94 6.41 -12.37
CA CYS A 211 -28.23 5.13 -13.03
C CYS A 211 -27.90 4.00 -12.06
N GLU A 212 -28.70 2.95 -12.08
CA GLU A 212 -28.62 1.79 -11.20
C GLU A 212 -28.72 0.52 -12.06
N LEU A 213 -28.05 -0.54 -11.61
CA LEU A 213 -28.09 -1.86 -12.21
C LEU A 213 -28.75 -2.83 -11.23
N ASP A 214 -29.81 -3.50 -11.67
CA ASP A 214 -30.46 -4.57 -10.93
C ASP A 214 -29.74 -5.89 -11.21
N MET A 215 -29.46 -6.62 -10.15
CA MET A 215 -28.83 -7.95 -10.20
C MET A 215 -29.90 -9.04 -10.13
N ALA A 216 -29.58 -10.22 -10.66
CA ALA A 216 -30.51 -11.36 -10.75
C ALA A 216 -30.76 -12.10 -9.41
N ASP A 217 -30.25 -11.61 -8.27
CA ASP A 217 -30.49 -12.22 -6.96
C ASP A 217 -31.86 -11.90 -6.39
N GLN A 218 -32.22 -12.60 -5.30
CA GLN A 218 -33.48 -12.40 -4.60
C GLN A 218 -33.23 -12.21 -3.09
N PRO A 219 -33.64 -11.07 -2.49
CA PRO A 219 -34.15 -9.86 -3.16
C PRO A 219 -33.10 -9.24 -4.10
N ALA A 220 -33.56 -8.61 -5.20
CA ALA A 220 -32.67 -8.05 -6.21
C ALA A 220 -31.77 -6.97 -5.63
N SER A 221 -30.46 -7.18 -5.71
CA SER A 221 -29.46 -6.19 -5.34
C SER A 221 -29.44 -5.07 -6.37
N VAL A 222 -29.45 -3.83 -5.88
CA VAL A 222 -29.43 -2.62 -6.72
C VAL A 222 -28.08 -1.94 -6.59
N ILE A 223 -27.34 -1.89 -7.70
CA ILE A 223 -25.95 -1.41 -7.73
C ILE A 223 -25.91 -0.03 -8.39
N PRO A 224 -25.41 1.02 -7.69
CA PRO A 224 -25.27 2.33 -8.30
C PRO A 224 -24.20 2.29 -9.39
N ILE A 225 -24.42 3.03 -10.47
CA ILE A 225 -23.46 3.22 -11.56
C ILE A 225 -22.84 4.61 -11.42
N GLY A 226 -21.50 4.66 -11.47
CA GLY A 226 -20.78 5.93 -11.46
C GLY A 226 -21.10 6.74 -12.72
N ARG A 227 -21.31 8.06 -12.57
CA ARG A 227 -21.70 8.95 -13.69
C ARG A 227 -20.79 8.83 -14.91
N SER A 228 -19.47 8.74 -14.70
CA SER A 228 -18.48 8.57 -15.77
C SER A 228 -18.46 7.19 -16.41
N ARG A 229 -19.15 6.20 -15.83
CA ARG A 229 -19.17 4.80 -16.28
C ARG A 229 -20.51 4.39 -16.89
N VAL A 230 -21.50 5.27 -16.91
CA VAL A 230 -22.83 4.98 -17.47
C VAL A 230 -22.73 4.56 -18.93
N GLN A 231 -21.98 5.30 -19.75
CA GLN A 231 -21.83 4.97 -21.18
C GLN A 231 -21.15 3.61 -21.38
N LEU A 232 -20.07 3.33 -20.64
CA LEU A 232 -19.38 2.05 -20.68
C LEU A 232 -20.30 0.87 -20.33
N VAL A 233 -21.15 1.03 -19.31
CA VAL A 233 -22.12 0.00 -18.91
C VAL A 233 -23.16 -0.22 -20.00
N ARG A 234 -23.66 0.86 -20.60
CA ARG A 234 -24.62 0.80 -21.70
C ARG A 234 -24.04 0.07 -22.91
N ASP A 235 -22.83 0.45 -23.34
CA ASP A 235 -22.15 -0.16 -24.47
C ASP A 235 -21.92 -1.66 -24.24
N ARG A 236 -21.53 -2.06 -23.01
CA ARG A 236 -21.34 -3.47 -22.65
C ARG A 236 -22.63 -4.29 -22.55
N LEU A 237 -23.76 -3.65 -22.28
CA LEU A 237 -25.07 -4.31 -22.19
C LEU A 237 -25.90 -4.17 -23.49
N GLY A 238 -25.42 -3.42 -24.48
CA GLY A 238 -26.12 -3.17 -25.75
C GLY A 238 -27.32 -2.23 -25.65
N LEU A 239 -27.28 -1.23 -24.75
CA LEU A 239 -28.39 -0.31 -24.41
C LEU A 239 -28.15 1.15 -24.83
#